data_AF-A0A8J7F0G8-F1
#
_entry.id   AF-A0A8J7F0G8-F1
#
_cell.length_a   1.000
_cell.length_b   1.000
_cell.length_c   1.000
_cell.angle_alpha   90.00
_cell.angle_beta   90.00
_cell.angle_gamma   90.00
#
_symmetry.space_group_name_H-M   'P 1'
#
loop_
_entity.id
_entity.type
_entity.pdbx_description
1 polymer ?
#
loop_
_entity_poly.entity_id
_entity_poly.type
_entity_poly.pdbx_seq_one_letter_code
_entity_poly.pdbx_strand_id
1 'polypeptide(L)'
;MAIVIFDTRKNDVDYPQRLDSLKKPHLRCFYLDEMESVSSNSLGLGIIKLIVEENQKAKISVQQLVDKAKLEVEDAAIQRKVLELIEAILVNKFPNLNREEIKEMLSLELIKGTRYYEELKEEVRGEVKEEVKVGMITKLLQRGMTVEEIADILELDVEFVRKVVEDN
;
A
#
# COMPACT_ATOMS: atom_id res chain seq x y z
N MET A 1 -4.09 22.66 24.75
CA MET A 1 -3.84 21.24 25.08
C MET A 1 -3.23 20.61 23.85
N ALA A 2 -2.04 20.02 23.97
CA ALA A 2 -1.34 19.37 22.88
C ALA A 2 -1.41 17.85 23.07
N ILE A 3 -1.57 17.13 21.96
CA ILE A 3 -1.61 15.67 21.92
C ILE A 3 -0.33 15.19 21.23
N VAL A 4 0.34 14.22 21.85
CA VAL A 4 1.53 13.57 21.30
C VAL A 4 1.22 12.09 21.17
N ILE A 5 1.57 11.51 20.02
CA ILE A 5 1.36 10.10 19.72
C ILE A 5 2.73 9.48 19.49
N PHE A 6 3.03 8.44 20.27
CA PHE A 6 4.23 7.62 20.15
C PHE A 6 3.86 6.22 19.69
N ASP A 7 4.75 5.59 18.94
CA ASP A 7 4.63 4.18 18.58
C ASP A 7 4.74 3.28 19.82
N THR A 8 5.75 3.53 20.67
CA THR A 8 5.98 2.83 21.93
C THR A 8 6.51 3.78 23.00
N ARG A 9 6.31 3.45 24.28
CA ARG A 9 6.84 4.23 25.41
C ARG A 9 8.36 4.39 25.39
N LYS A 10 9.08 3.45 24.77
CA LYS A 10 10.55 3.50 24.66
C LYS A 10 11.05 4.68 23.82
N ASN A 11 10.20 5.17 22.92
CA ASN A 11 10.51 6.30 22.05
C ASN A 11 10.01 7.63 22.63
N ASP A 12 9.42 7.62 23.82
CA ASP A 12 9.12 8.85 24.54
C ASP A 12 10.43 9.50 24.99
N VAL A 13 10.62 10.74 24.58
CA VAL A 13 11.85 11.49 24.84
C VAL A 13 11.75 12.07 26.25
N ASP A 14 12.77 11.86 27.08
CA ASP A 14 12.79 12.48 28.40
C ASP A 14 13.02 13.99 28.24
N TYR A 15 12.22 14.81 28.93
CA TYR A 15 12.32 16.26 28.80
C TYR A 15 13.13 16.83 29.97
N PRO A 16 13.80 17.97 29.78
CA PRO A 16 14.45 18.67 30.89
C PRO A 16 13.45 18.95 32.02
N GLN A 17 13.83 18.62 33.26
CA GLN A 17 13.00 18.79 34.49
C GLN A 17 12.38 20.20 34.63
N ARG A 18 12.99 21.22 34.02
CA ARG A 18 12.51 22.61 34.02
C ARG A 18 11.17 22.80 33.30
N LEU A 19 10.73 21.82 32.50
CA LEU A 19 9.49 21.86 31.73
C LEU A 19 8.37 20.98 32.33
N ASP A 20 8.61 20.30 33.47
CA ASP A 20 7.64 19.38 34.08
C ASP A 20 6.34 20.05 34.52
N SER A 21 6.40 21.32 34.93
CA SER A 21 5.24 22.12 35.29
C SER A 21 4.32 22.43 34.09
N LEU A 22 4.86 22.41 32.86
CA LEU A 22 4.11 22.62 31.63
C LEU A 22 3.55 21.32 31.04
N LYS A 23 4.10 20.15 31.41
CA LYS A 23 3.70 18.83 30.88
C LYS A 23 2.31 18.39 31.34
N LYS A 24 2.13 18.15 32.64
CA LYS A 24 0.93 17.46 33.17
C LYS A 24 -0.41 18.16 32.85
N PRO A 25 -0.51 19.50 32.84
CA PRO A 25 -1.77 20.18 32.56
C PRO A 25 -2.05 20.38 31.07
N HIS A 26 -1.03 20.33 30.21
CA HIS A 26 -1.15 20.80 28.81
C HIS A 26 -0.75 19.78 27.75
N LEU A 27 -0.07 18.69 28.12
CA LEU A 27 0.40 17.65 27.21
C LEU A 27 -0.28 16.31 27.54
N ARG A 28 -0.87 15.68 26.53
CA ARG A 28 -1.43 14.33 26.65
C ARG A 28 -0.72 13.40 25.67
N CYS A 29 0.03 12.45 26.21
CA CYS A 29 0.75 11.43 25.41
C CYS A 29 -0.11 10.17 25.26
N PHE A 30 -0.12 9.61 24.06
CA PHE A 30 -0.72 8.31 23.75
C PHE A 30 0.34 7.39 23.14
N TYR A 31 0.34 6.13 23.55
CA TYR A 31 1.26 5.10 23.06
C TYR A 31 0.46 4.06 22.30
N LEU A 32 0.75 3.90 21.01
CA LEU A 32 -0.05 3.09 20.10
C LEU A 32 -0.02 1.59 20.45
N ASP A 33 1.10 1.10 20.96
CA ASP A 33 1.28 -0.27 21.47
C ASP A 33 0.43 -0.57 22.73
N GLU A 34 0.07 0.45 23.50
CA GLU A 34 -0.74 0.33 24.74
C GLU A 34 -2.27 0.46 24.48
N MET A 35 -2.73 0.68 23.23
CA MET A 35 -4.15 0.97 22.91
C MET A 35 -5.03 -0.27 22.61
N GLU A 36 -4.76 -1.42 23.23
CA GLU A 36 -5.40 -2.69 22.85
C GLU A 36 -6.93 -2.71 22.98
N SER A 37 -7.52 -2.11 24.03
CA SER A 37 -8.97 -2.18 24.29
C SER A 37 -9.82 -1.15 23.53
N VAL A 38 -9.22 -0.09 23.01
CA VAL A 38 -9.93 1.02 22.34
C VAL A 38 -9.84 0.90 20.81
N SER A 39 -8.73 0.33 20.32
CA SER A 39 -8.49 0.09 18.89
C SER A 39 -9.50 -0.87 18.24
N SER A 40 -10.07 -1.79 19.01
CA SER A 40 -11.06 -2.76 18.54
C SER A 40 -12.44 -2.15 18.24
N ASN A 41 -12.73 -0.92 18.64
CA ASN A 41 -14.03 -0.27 18.39
C ASN A 41 -13.96 0.95 17.46
N SER A 42 -12.77 1.41 17.07
CA SER A 42 -12.61 2.57 16.19
C SER A 42 -11.83 2.19 14.95
N LEU A 43 -12.42 2.43 13.77
CA LEU A 43 -11.77 2.23 12.48
C LEU A 43 -10.44 2.99 12.39
N GLY A 44 -10.42 4.28 12.72
CA GLY A 44 -9.21 5.10 12.64
C GLY A 44 -8.08 4.63 13.57
N LEU A 45 -8.41 4.27 14.82
CA LEU A 45 -7.40 3.75 15.75
C LEU A 45 -6.88 2.37 15.32
N GLY A 46 -7.75 1.53 14.76
CA GLY A 46 -7.34 0.26 14.21
C GLY A 46 -6.39 0.39 13.03
N ILE A 47 -6.62 1.36 12.12
CA ILE A 47 -5.72 1.66 11.00
C ILE A 47 -4.35 2.10 11.51
N ILE A 48 -4.28 3.05 12.44
CA ILE A 48 -3.01 3.53 12.99
C ILE A 48 -2.27 2.41 13.72
N LYS A 49 -2.99 1.52 14.41
CA LYS A 49 -2.40 0.37 15.12
C LYS A 49 -1.67 -0.57 14.18
N LEU A 50 -2.06 -0.68 12.91
CA LEU A 50 -1.35 -1.51 11.92
C LEU A 50 0.13 -1.17 11.83
N ILE A 51 0.54 0.08 12.11
CA ILE A 51 1.93 0.53 12.06
C ILE A 51 2.79 -0.17 13.11
N VAL A 52 2.27 -0.38 14.32
CA VAL A 52 3.03 -0.90 15.46
C VAL A 52 2.76 -2.37 15.79
N GLU A 53 1.67 -2.92 15.26
CA GLU A 53 1.27 -4.30 15.54
C GLU A 53 2.26 -5.32 14.95
N GLU A 54 2.30 -6.54 15.47
CA GLU A 54 3.13 -7.60 14.88
C GLU A 54 2.63 -8.02 13.49
N ASN A 55 3.53 -8.47 12.62
CA ASN A 55 3.20 -8.86 11.24
C ASN A 55 2.08 -9.90 11.16
N GLN A 56 2.09 -10.92 12.03
CA GLN A 56 1.05 -11.96 12.04
C GLN A 56 -0.32 -11.43 12.46
N LYS A 57 -0.36 -10.60 13.52
CA LYS A 57 -1.58 -9.97 14.01
C LYS A 57 -2.14 -8.99 12.98
N ALA A 58 -1.29 -8.20 12.33
CA ALA A 58 -1.72 -7.25 11.32
C ALA A 58 -2.39 -7.90 10.12
N LYS A 59 -1.97 -9.10 9.69
CA LYS A 59 -2.68 -9.85 8.64
C LYS A 59 -4.15 -10.11 9.01
N ILE A 60 -4.42 -10.41 10.28
CA ILE A 60 -5.78 -10.65 10.79
C ILE A 60 -6.54 -9.33 10.94
N SER A 61 -5.89 -8.30 11.49
CA SER A 61 -6.49 -6.97 11.70
C SER A 61 -6.90 -6.29 10.39
N VAL A 62 -6.15 -6.49 9.31
CA VAL A 62 -6.48 -5.92 7.99
C VAL A 62 -7.87 -6.32 7.52
N GLN A 63 -8.22 -7.60 7.61
CA GLN A 63 -9.53 -8.08 7.16
C GLN A 63 -10.65 -7.42 7.98
N GLN A 64 -10.49 -7.36 9.30
CA GLN A 64 -11.45 -6.72 10.20
C GLN A 64 -11.62 -5.22 9.91
N LEU A 65 -10.54 -4.53 9.53
CA LEU A 65 -10.57 -3.10 9.21
C LEU A 65 -11.24 -2.82 7.87
N VAL A 66 -11.01 -3.68 6.88
CA VAL A 66 -11.68 -3.58 5.58
C VAL A 66 -13.18 -3.82 5.74
N ASP A 67 -13.58 -4.83 6.51
CA ASP A 67 -14.99 -5.12 6.78
C ASP A 67 -15.67 -3.97 7.53
N LYS A 68 -15.00 -3.40 8.54
CA LYS A 68 -15.50 -2.21 9.25
C LYS A 68 -15.58 -0.99 8.34
N ALA A 69 -14.59 -0.75 7.49
CA ALA A 69 -14.64 0.34 6.53
C ALA A 69 -15.84 0.23 5.59
N LYS A 70 -16.30 -0.99 5.29
CA LYS A 70 -17.52 -1.24 4.50
C LYS A 70 -18.82 -1.03 5.27
N LEU A 71 -18.84 -1.40 6.54
CA LEU A 71 -20.04 -1.34 7.37
C LEU A 71 -20.25 0.06 7.97
N GLU A 72 -19.18 0.75 8.35
CA GLU A 72 -19.23 2.01 9.09
C GLU A 72 -19.15 3.25 8.19
N VAL A 73 -18.68 3.12 6.93
CA VAL A 73 -18.51 4.24 6.01
C VAL A 73 -19.49 4.13 4.84
N GLU A 74 -20.56 4.92 4.90
CA GLU A 74 -21.59 4.96 3.84
C GLU A 74 -21.11 5.66 2.56
N ASP A 75 -20.26 6.69 2.70
CA ASP A 75 -19.73 7.44 1.56
C ASP A 75 -18.62 6.65 0.86
N ALA A 76 -18.89 6.26 -0.38
CA ALA A 76 -17.96 5.47 -1.19
C ALA A 76 -16.61 6.17 -1.44
N ALA A 77 -16.56 7.50 -1.49
CA ALA A 77 -15.31 8.25 -1.67
C ALA A 77 -14.47 8.28 -0.38
N ILE A 78 -15.11 8.39 0.79
CA ILE A 78 -14.42 8.28 2.09
C ILE A 78 -13.94 6.85 2.31
N GLN A 79 -14.79 5.87 2.01
CA GLN A 79 -14.45 4.45 2.10
C GLN A 79 -13.22 4.13 1.24
N ARG A 80 -13.17 4.67 0.02
CA ARG A 80 -12.00 4.53 -0.87
C ARG A 80 -10.72 5.06 -0.22
N LYS A 81 -10.75 6.28 0.33
CA LYS A 81 -9.57 6.87 1.00
C LYS A 81 -9.10 6.05 2.20
N VAL A 82 -10.03 5.44 2.92
CA VAL A 82 -9.72 4.54 4.04
C VAL A 82 -8.97 3.29 3.55
N LEU A 83 -9.44 2.66 2.47
CA LEU A 83 -8.78 1.47 1.91
C LEU A 83 -7.39 1.80 1.35
N GLU A 84 -7.24 2.93 0.66
CA GLU A 84 -5.96 3.43 0.16
C GLU A 84 -4.95 3.67 1.30
N LEU A 85 -5.42 4.22 2.43
CA LEU A 85 -4.58 4.42 3.61
C LEU A 85 -4.11 3.08 4.22
N ILE A 86 -5.01 2.08 4.31
CA ILE A 86 -4.65 0.75 4.80
C ILE A 86 -3.58 0.13 3.89
N GLU A 87 -3.76 0.20 2.56
CA GLU A 87 -2.79 -0.32 1.60
C GLU A 87 -1.42 0.36 1.73
N ALA A 88 -1.38 1.69 1.81
CA ALA A 88 -0.13 2.44 1.96
C ALA A 88 0.65 2.03 3.22
N ILE A 89 -0.06 1.73 4.32
CA ILE A 89 0.55 1.21 5.55
C ILE A 89 1.10 -0.20 5.32
N LEU A 90 0.36 -1.06 4.61
CA LEU A 90 0.80 -2.44 4.33
C LEU A 90 2.04 -2.49 3.43
N VAL A 91 2.12 -1.63 2.41
CA VAL A 91 3.30 -1.52 1.54
C VAL A 91 4.54 -1.18 2.36
N ASN A 92 4.42 -0.23 3.30
CA ASN A 92 5.54 0.14 4.16
C ASN A 92 5.90 -0.95 5.18
N LYS A 93 4.89 -1.63 5.71
CA LYS A 93 5.08 -2.64 6.75
C LYS A 93 5.62 -3.97 6.22
N PHE A 94 5.24 -4.33 5.01
CA PHE A 94 5.60 -5.60 4.37
C PHE A 94 6.42 -5.35 3.10
N PRO A 95 7.66 -4.83 3.21
CA PRO A 95 8.47 -4.45 2.05
C PRO A 95 8.87 -5.65 1.17
N ASN A 96 8.79 -6.87 1.71
CA ASN A 96 9.11 -8.11 1.00
C ASN A 96 7.89 -8.71 0.30
N LEU A 97 6.68 -8.17 0.52
CA LEU A 97 5.48 -8.63 -0.19
C LEU A 97 5.33 -7.83 -1.47
N ASN A 98 5.01 -8.54 -2.54
CA ASN A 98 4.67 -7.92 -3.80
C ASN A 98 3.25 -7.33 -3.76
N ARG A 99 2.91 -6.56 -4.79
CA ARG A 99 1.62 -5.87 -4.89
C ARG A 99 0.43 -6.84 -4.92
N GLU A 100 0.59 -8.05 -5.45
CA GLU A 100 -0.46 -9.07 -5.49
C GLU A 100 -0.69 -9.69 -4.11
N GLU A 101 0.38 -9.99 -3.36
CA GLU A 101 0.32 -10.53 -2.00
C GLU A 101 -0.33 -9.53 -1.03
N ILE A 102 -0.06 -8.23 -1.17
CA ILE A 102 -0.74 -7.18 -0.39
C ILE A 102 -2.25 -7.13 -0.73
N LYS A 103 -2.61 -7.33 -2.00
CA LYS A 103 -4.03 -7.38 -2.43
C LYS A 103 -4.74 -8.63 -1.92
N GLU A 104 -4.07 -9.77 -1.87
CA GLU A 104 -4.63 -10.98 -1.27
C GLU A 104 -4.92 -10.77 0.21
N MET A 105 -4.07 -10.04 0.93
CA MET A 105 -4.31 -9.67 2.33
C MET A 105 -5.52 -8.75 2.50
N LEU A 106 -5.77 -7.86 1.55
CA LEU A 106 -6.97 -7.03 1.48
C LEU A 106 -8.19 -7.81 0.96
N SER A 107 -8.03 -9.08 0.55
CA SER A 107 -8.95 -9.89 -0.25
C SER A 107 -9.38 -9.16 -1.53
N LEU A 108 -8.95 -9.64 -2.71
CA LEU A 108 -9.30 -9.04 -4.01
C LEU A 108 -10.81 -8.80 -4.21
N GLU A 109 -11.65 -9.61 -3.59
CA GLU A 109 -13.12 -9.46 -3.58
C GLU A 109 -13.61 -8.22 -2.82
N LEU A 110 -12.83 -7.74 -1.85
CA LEU A 110 -13.21 -6.59 -1.04
C LEU A 110 -12.96 -5.25 -1.74
N ILE A 111 -12.05 -5.19 -2.72
CA ILE A 111 -11.77 -4.00 -3.55
C ILE A 111 -12.40 -4.06 -4.95
N LYS A 112 -12.91 -5.23 -5.39
CA LYS A 112 -13.68 -5.38 -6.63
C LYS A 112 -14.89 -4.44 -6.63
N GLY A 113 -15.05 -3.66 -7.70
CA GLY A 113 -16.13 -2.68 -7.85
C GLY A 113 -15.77 -1.25 -7.41
N THR A 114 -14.54 -1.03 -6.93
CA THR A 114 -14.01 0.33 -6.76
C THR A 114 -13.35 0.80 -8.06
N ARG A 115 -13.45 2.10 -8.38
CA ARG A 115 -12.73 2.71 -9.51
C ARG A 115 -11.21 2.50 -9.43
N TYR A 116 -10.70 2.33 -8.21
CA TYR A 116 -9.31 1.96 -7.96
C TYR A 116 -8.98 0.55 -8.47
N TYR A 117 -9.83 -0.47 -8.26
CA TYR A 117 -9.62 -1.79 -8.86
C TYR A 117 -9.59 -1.73 -10.40
N GLU A 118 -10.38 -0.85 -11.01
CA GLU A 118 -10.34 -0.64 -12.46
C GLU A 118 -9.05 0.06 -12.90
N GLU A 119 -8.66 1.16 -12.24
CA GLU A 119 -7.39 1.88 -12.48
C GLU A 119 -6.17 0.95 -12.31
N LEU A 120 -6.17 0.12 -11.27
CA LEU A 120 -5.12 -0.83 -10.94
C LEU A 120 -5.09 -2.04 -11.89
N LYS A 121 -6.26 -2.47 -12.37
CA LYS A 121 -6.37 -3.50 -13.41
C LYS A 121 -5.85 -2.98 -14.75
N GLU A 122 -6.07 -1.71 -15.07
CA GLU A 122 -5.50 -1.07 -16.25
C GLU A 122 -3.98 -0.91 -16.14
N GLU A 123 -3.47 -0.51 -14.98
CA GLU A 123 -2.03 -0.40 -14.70
C GLU A 123 -1.33 -1.76 -14.83
N VAL A 124 -1.84 -2.80 -14.14
CA VAL A 124 -1.30 -4.17 -14.23
C VAL A 124 -1.42 -4.73 -15.65
N ARG A 125 -2.52 -4.47 -16.36
CA ARG A 125 -2.65 -4.87 -17.77
C ARG A 125 -1.67 -4.13 -18.67
N GLY A 126 -1.32 -2.89 -18.33
CA GLY A 126 -0.27 -2.11 -18.99
C GLY A 126 1.10 -2.75 -18.77
N GLU A 127 1.50 -2.93 -17.52
CA GLU A 127 2.80 -3.52 -17.14
C GLU A 127 2.98 -4.94 -17.70
N VAL A 128 1.99 -5.83 -17.55
CA VAL A 128 2.05 -7.19 -18.09
C VAL A 128 2.09 -7.18 -19.62
N LYS A 129 1.36 -6.28 -20.29
CA LYS A 129 1.48 -6.14 -21.75
C LYS A 129 2.87 -5.66 -22.14
N GLU A 130 3.45 -4.71 -21.41
CA GLU A 130 4.79 -4.19 -21.67
C GLU A 130 5.83 -5.30 -21.49
N GLU A 131 5.80 -6.04 -20.38
CA GLU A 131 6.71 -7.17 -20.11
C GLU A 131 6.56 -8.29 -21.16
N VAL A 132 5.33 -8.63 -21.54
CA VAL A 132 5.10 -9.64 -22.59
C VAL A 132 5.62 -9.15 -23.94
N LYS A 133 5.43 -7.88 -24.29
CA LYS A 133 5.95 -7.28 -25.52
C LYS A 133 7.48 -7.28 -25.52
N VAL A 134 8.12 -6.85 -24.43
CA VAL A 134 9.58 -6.87 -24.27
C VAL A 134 10.10 -8.30 -24.41
N GLY A 135 9.51 -9.27 -23.71
CA GLY A 135 9.90 -10.68 -23.82
C GLY A 135 9.69 -11.28 -25.21
N MET A 136 8.69 -10.81 -25.97
CA MET A 136 8.50 -11.17 -27.37
C MET A 136 9.57 -10.56 -28.27
N ILE A 137 9.86 -9.26 -28.14
CA ILE A 137 10.92 -8.57 -28.88
C ILE A 137 12.25 -9.34 -28.73
N THR A 138 12.65 -9.68 -27.50
CA THR A 138 13.89 -10.41 -27.24
C THR A 138 13.92 -11.79 -27.91
N LYS A 139 12.82 -12.55 -27.86
CA LYS A 139 12.73 -13.88 -28.50
C LYS A 139 12.76 -13.82 -30.03
N LEU A 140 12.18 -12.76 -30.61
CA LEU A 140 12.14 -12.55 -32.05
C LEU A 140 13.51 -12.07 -32.58
N LEU A 141 14.22 -11.23 -31.83
CA LEU A 141 15.62 -10.86 -32.10
C LEU A 141 16.55 -12.08 -32.04
N GLN A 142 16.38 -12.95 -31.03
CA GLN A 142 17.15 -14.20 -30.93
C GLN A 142 16.92 -15.14 -32.11
N ARG A 143 15.79 -14.99 -32.83
CA ARG A 143 15.50 -15.72 -34.07
C ARG A 143 16.02 -15.05 -35.33
N GLY A 144 16.76 -13.95 -35.19
CA GLY A 144 17.43 -13.24 -36.29
C GLY A 144 16.54 -12.27 -37.06
N MET A 145 15.38 -11.89 -36.52
CA MET A 145 14.55 -10.84 -37.14
C MET A 145 15.11 -9.45 -36.85
N THR A 146 14.91 -8.53 -37.80
CA THR A 146 15.34 -7.14 -37.70
C THR A 146 14.41 -6.32 -36.80
N VAL A 147 14.90 -5.18 -36.31
CA VAL A 147 14.13 -4.26 -35.46
C VAL A 147 12.87 -3.77 -36.19
N GLU A 148 12.99 -3.51 -37.49
CA GLU A 148 11.91 -3.06 -38.36
C GLU A 148 10.83 -4.14 -38.56
N GLU A 149 11.23 -5.40 -38.77
CA GLU A 149 10.29 -6.53 -38.91
C GLU A 149 9.55 -6.82 -37.60
N ILE A 150 10.23 -6.70 -36.46
CA ILE A 150 9.63 -6.91 -35.14
C ILE A 150 8.64 -5.79 -34.81
N ALA A 151 8.98 -4.54 -35.13
CA ALA A 151 8.09 -3.41 -34.99
C ALA A 151 6.81 -3.59 -35.82
N ASP A 152 6.93 -4.07 -37.06
CA ASP A 152 5.80 -4.34 -37.94
C ASP A 152 4.92 -5.50 -37.43
N ILE A 153 5.53 -6.63 -37.04
CA ILE A 153 4.82 -7.82 -36.53
C ILE A 153 4.06 -7.55 -35.23
N LEU A 154 4.64 -6.75 -34.34
CA LEU A 154 4.06 -6.44 -33.03
C LEU A 154 3.21 -5.16 -33.06
N GLU A 155 3.10 -4.48 -34.22
CA GLU A 155 2.46 -3.17 -34.39
C GLU A 155 2.97 -2.14 -33.37
N LEU A 156 4.29 -2.10 -33.18
CA LEU A 156 4.98 -1.23 -32.22
C LEU A 156 5.77 -0.15 -32.96
N ASP A 157 6.05 0.94 -32.23
CA ASP A 157 6.94 1.98 -32.73
C ASP A 157 8.39 1.46 -32.83
N VAL A 158 9.07 1.77 -33.94
CA VAL A 158 10.44 1.31 -34.21
C VAL A 158 11.43 1.85 -33.17
N GLU A 159 11.24 3.07 -32.66
CA GLU A 159 12.07 3.64 -31.59
C GLU A 159 11.85 2.93 -30.26
N PHE A 160 10.62 2.47 -29.98
CA PHE A 160 10.33 1.65 -28.81
C PHE A 160 11.05 0.30 -28.88
N VAL A 161 10.98 -0.40 -30.02
CA VAL A 161 11.69 -1.68 -30.20
C VAL A 161 13.20 -1.47 -30.11
N ARG A 162 13.75 -0.41 -30.73
CA ARG A 162 15.17 -0.07 -30.65
C ARG A 162 15.62 0.16 -29.21
N LYS A 163 14.86 0.92 -28.43
CA LYS A 163 15.16 1.20 -27.02
C LYS A 163 15.20 -0.10 -26.19
N VAL A 164 14.27 -1.02 -26.42
CA VAL A 164 14.25 -2.34 -25.74
C VAL A 164 15.45 -3.21 -26.10
N VAL A 165 16.01 -3.06 -27.31
CA VAL A 165 17.25 -3.73 -27.73
C VAL A 165 18.47 -3.10 -27.07
N GLU A 166 18.50 -1.77 -26.93
CA GLU A 166 19.62 -1.04 -26.33
C GLU A 166 19.69 -1.18 -24.80
N ASP A 167 18.55 -1.38 -24.14
CA ASP A 167 18.44 -1.57 -22.68
C ASP A 167 18.70 -3.05 -22.24
N ASN A 168 18.92 -3.99 -23.17
CA ASN A 168 19.25 -5.41 -22.92
C ASN A 168 20.72 -5.75 -23.28
#